data_AF-A0A5C8S377-F1
#
_entry.id   AF-A0A5C8S377-F1
#
_cell.length_a   1.000
_cell.length_b   1.000
_cell.length_c   1.000
_cell.angle_alpha   90.00
_cell.angle_beta   90.00
_cell.angle_gamma   90.00
#
_symmetry.space_group_name_H-M   'P 1'
#
loop_
_entity.id
_entity.type
_entity.pdbx_description
1 polymer ?
#
loop_
_entity_poly.entity_id
_entity_poly.type
_entity_poly.pdbx_seq_one_letter_code
_entity_poly.pdbx_strand_id
1 'polypeptide(L)' 'MHPQPHEPPVEIRLTEAETIALAYRRAARGDAWTALVRAIEDALSDLAEAEHRSLRRDRLVSRGYVCGRRPNA' A
#
# COMPACT_ATOMS: atom_id res chain seq x y z
N MET A 1 39.59 4.35 -35.83
CA MET A 1 39.16 4.30 -34.41
C MET A 1 37.88 5.09 -34.28
N HIS A 2 36.73 4.42 -34.16
CA HIS A 2 35.46 5.07 -33.84
C HIS A 2 35.28 4.98 -32.31
N PRO A 3 35.02 6.09 -31.60
CA PRO A 3 34.70 6.01 -30.18
C PRO A 3 33.33 5.31 -30.02
N GLN A 4 33.33 4.23 -29.24
CA GLN A 4 32.10 3.54 -28.82
C GLN A 4 31.19 4.56 -28.13
N PRO A 5 29.88 4.61 -28.43
CA PRO A 5 28.97 5.49 -27.72
C PRO A 5 28.90 5.02 -26.27
N HIS A 6 29.13 5.95 -25.34
CA HIS A 6 29.01 5.71 -23.91
C HIS A 6 27.58 5.29 -23.61
N GLU A 7 27.36 4.00 -23.40
CA GLU A 7 26.13 3.47 -22.85
C GLU A 7 26.00 4.05 -21.43
N PRO A 8 24.98 4.90 -21.15
CA PRO A 8 24.82 5.45 -19.82
C PRO A 8 24.59 4.29 -18.84
N PRO A 9 25.11 4.36 -17.61
CA PRO A 9 24.88 3.30 -16.64
C PRO A 9 23.37 3.12 -16.49
N VAL A 10 22.89 1.91 -16.79
CA VAL A 10 21.52 1.49 -16.51
C VAL A 10 21.37 1.58 -15.01
N GLU A 11 20.85 2.71 -14.53
CA GLU A 11 20.32 2.81 -13.20
C GLU A 11 19.16 1.83 -13.18
N ILE A 12 19.39 0.64 -12.60
CA ILE A 12 18.34 -0.32 -12.32
C ILE A 12 17.46 0.37 -11.29
N ARG A 13 16.49 1.15 -11.78
CA ARG A 13 15.47 1.78 -10.96
C ARG A 13 14.65 0.63 -10.44
N LEU A 14 14.91 0.26 -9.19
CA LEU A 14 14.06 -0.70 -8.47
C LEU A 14 12.64 -0.19 -8.60
N THR A 15 11.74 -1.09 -8.97
CA THR A 15 10.31 -0.81 -8.89
C THR A 15 9.95 -0.46 -7.45
N GLU A 16 8.83 0.23 -7.27
CA GLU A 16 8.34 0.56 -5.94
C GLU A 16 8.19 -0.70 -5.07
N ALA A 17 7.67 -1.79 -5.65
CA ALA A 17 7.56 -3.08 -4.99
C ALA A 17 8.93 -3.63 -4.54
N GLU A 18 9.96 -3.56 -5.40
CA GLU A 18 11.31 -4.01 -5.04
C GLU A 18 11.95 -3.12 -3.96
N THR A 19 11.66 -1.82 -3.96
CA THR A 19 12.12 -0.88 -2.93
C THR A 19 11.48 -1.22 -1.58
N ILE A 20 10.18 -1.50 -1.56
CA ILE A 20 9.45 -1.94 -0.36
C ILE A 20 9.99 -3.27 0.13
N ALA A 21 10.15 -4.26 -0.76
CA ALA A 21 10.71 -5.58 -0.40
C ALA A 21 12.11 -5.47 0.18
N LEU A 22 12.96 -4.58 -0.35
CA LEU A 22 14.29 -4.31 0.18
C LEU A 22 14.24 -3.69 1.57
N ALA A 23 13.28 -2.79 1.84
CA ALA A 23 13.09 -2.19 3.16
C ALA A 23 12.75 -3.25 4.21
N TYR A 24 11.81 -4.16 3.91
CA TYR A 24 11.48 -5.28 4.79
C TYR A 24 12.65 -6.24 5.00
N ARG A 25 13.38 -6.56 3.92
CA ARG A 25 14.57 -7.43 4.01
C ARG A 25 15.67 -6.81 4.89
N ARG A 26 15.87 -5.49 4.80
CA ARG A 26 16.80 -4.76 5.68
C ARG A 26 16.32 -4.78 7.13
N ALA A 27 15.02 -4.57 7.37
CA ALA A 27 14.44 -4.63 8.71
C ALA A 27 14.53 -6.03 9.35
N ALA A 28 14.49 -7.09 8.53
CA ALA A 28 14.65 -8.47 8.96
C ALA A 28 16.12 -8.95 9.01
N ARG A 29 17.09 -8.03 8.90
CA ARG A 29 18.54 -8.35 8.90
C ARG A 29 18.94 -9.42 7.87
N GLY A 30 18.25 -9.45 6.73
CA GLY A 30 18.52 -10.39 5.64
C GLY A 30 17.69 -11.68 5.66
N ASP A 31 16.89 -11.92 6.70
CA ASP A 31 15.94 -13.03 6.72
C ASP A 31 14.73 -12.73 5.81
N ALA A 32 14.72 -13.37 4.64
CA ALA A 32 13.68 -13.19 3.63
C ALA A 32 12.31 -13.71 4.08
N TRP A 33 12.28 -14.77 4.91
CA TRP A 33 11.02 -15.32 5.40
C TRP A 33 10.37 -14.38 6.40
N THR A 34 11.14 -13.89 7.38
CA THR A 34 10.66 -12.91 8.35
C THR A 34 10.26 -11.58 7.67
N ALA A 35 11.00 -11.15 6.65
CA ALA A 35 10.64 -9.98 5.85
C ALA A 35 9.28 -10.13 5.16
N LEU A 36 9.04 -11.29 4.54
CA LEU A 36 7.78 -11.60 3.85
C LEU A 36 6.61 -11.66 4.82
N VAL A 37 6.76 -12.38 5.94
CA VAL A 37 5.71 -12.49 6.96
C VAL A 37 5.31 -11.10 7.46
N ARG A 38 6.29 -10.25 7.78
CA ARG A 38 6.02 -8.86 8.22
C ARG A 38 5.31 -8.02 7.16
N ALA A 39 5.73 -8.12 5.89
CA ALA A 39 5.08 -7.39 4.82
C ALA A 39 3.61 -7.82 4.63
N ILE A 40 3.32 -9.11 4.82
CA ILE A 40 1.95 -9.63 4.76
C ILE A 40 1.15 -9.18 5.99
N GLU A 41 1.72 -9.20 7.19
CA GLU A 41 1.07 -8.73 8.43
C GLU A 41 0.68 -7.25 8.35
N ASP A 42 1.59 -6.40 7.85
CA ASP A 42 1.32 -4.98 7.63
C ASP A 42 0.22 -4.79 6.57
N ALA A 43 0.27 -5.52 5.44
CA ALA A 43 -0.76 -5.43 4.40
C ALA A 43 -2.14 -5.89 4.89
N LEU A 44 -2.20 -6.93 5.72
CA LEU A 44 -3.45 -7.39 6.34
C LEU A 44 -3.97 -6.39 7.38
N SER A 45 -3.07 -5.73 8.12
CA SER A 45 -3.43 -4.66 9.06
C SER A 45 -3.98 -3.45 8.33
N ASP A 46 -3.36 -3.04 7.22
CA ASP A 46 -3.84 -1.96 6.35
C ASP A 46 -5.22 -2.27 5.78
N LEU A 47 -5.44 -3.53 5.36
CA LEU A 47 -6.76 -3.99 4.90
C LEU A 47 -7.80 -3.92 6.01
N ALA A 48 -7.49 -4.44 7.20
CA ALA A 48 -8.39 -4.39 8.35
C ALA A 48 -8.70 -2.94 8.77
N GLU A 49 -7.72 -2.04 8.73
CA GLU A 49 -7.92 -0.61 8.99
C GLU A 49 -8.81 0.03 7.93
N ALA A 50 -8.61 -0.30 6.66
CA ALA A 50 -9.45 0.16 5.55
C ALA A 50 -10.89 -0.33 5.66
N GLU A 51 -11.10 -1.59 6.06
CA GLU A 51 -12.41 -2.17 6.34
C GLU A 51 -13.08 -1.49 7.55
N HIS A 52 -12.35 -1.28 8.63
CA HIS A 52 -12.84 -0.55 9.80
C HIS A 52 -13.23 0.90 9.46
N ARG A 53 -12.44 1.58 8.63
CA ARG A 53 -12.75 2.94 8.15
C ARG A 53 -14.01 2.94 7.27
N SER A 54 -14.21 1.91 6.46
CA SER A 54 -15.40 1.73 5.61
C SER A 54 -16.65 1.45 6.45
N LEU A 55 -16.59 0.52 7.40
CA LEU A 55 -17.69 0.23 8.33
C LEU A 55 -18.07 1.45 9.19
N ARG A 56 -17.09 2.28 9.58
CA ARG A 56 -17.34 3.55 10.28
C ARG A 56 -17.99 4.61 9.38
N ARG A 57 -17.64 4.66 8.08
CA ARG A 57 -18.30 5.54 7.09
C ARG A 57 -19.72 5.09 6.79
N ASP A 58 -19.96 3.79 6.60
CA ASP A 58 -21.30 3.27 6.36
C ASP A 58 -22.24 3.51 7.54
N ARG A 59 -21.73 3.41 8.78
CA ARG A 59 -22.51 3.73 9.98
C ARG A 59 -22.93 5.20 10.06
N LEU A 60 -22.16 6.12 9.47
CA LEU A 60 -22.51 7.53 9.35
C LEU A 60 -23.44 7.80 8.15
N VAL A 61 -23.29 7.04 7.05
CA VAL A 61 -24.20 7.11 5.88
C VAL A 61 -25.59 6.60 6.24
N SER A 62 -25.72 5.50 7.00
CA SER A 62 -27.03 4.97 7.43
C SER A 62 -27.78 5.88 8.41
N ARG A 63 -27.10 6.75 9.16
CA ARG A 63 -27.76 7.75 10.02
C ARG A 63 -28.09 9.04 9.27
N GLY A 64 -27.30 9.41 8.26
CA GLY A 64 -27.53 10.61 7.43
C GLY A 64 -28.62 10.45 6.37
N TYR A 65 -28.86 9.23 5.86
CA TYR A 65 -29.85 9.02 4.78
C TYR A 65 -31.31 9.00 5.26
N VAL A 66 -31.56 8.74 6.56
CA VAL A 66 -32.92 8.76 7.13
C VAL A 66 -33.44 10.19 7.33
N CYS A 67 -32.56 11.19 7.38
CA CYS A 67 -32.94 12.61 7.44
C CYS A 67 -33.02 13.28 6.05
N GLY A 68 -33.28 12.50 5.00
CA GLY A 68 -33.56 12.99 3.64
C GLY A 68 -35.05 13.02 3.28
N ARG A 69 -35.94 12.52 4.15
CA ARG A 69 -37.38 12.56 3.89
C ARG A 69 -37.97 13.84 4.50
N ARG A 70 -37.82 14.96 3.79
CA ARG A 70 -38.75 16.09 3.97
C ARG A 70 -40.10 15.62 3.41
N PRO A 71 -41.18 15.52 4.21
CA PRO A 71 -42.50 15.32 3.66
C PRO A 71 -42.90 16.65 3.02
N ASN A 72 -42.98 16.68 1.70
CA ASN A 72 -43.56 17.82 1.02
C ASN A 72 -45.08 17.75 1.24
N ALA A 73 -45.59 18.74 1.97
CA ALA A 73 -47.00 19.09 2.04
C ALA A 73 -47.40 19.86 0.77
#